data_AF-A0A965VMN2-F1
#
_entry.id   AF-A0A965VMN2-F1
#
_cell.length_a   1.000
_cell.length_b   1.000
_cell.length_c   1.000
_cell.angle_alpha   90.00
_cell.angle_beta   90.00
_cell.angle_gamma   90.00
#
_symmetry.space_group_name_H-M   'P 1'
#
loop_
_entity.id
_entity.type
_entity.pdbx_description
1 polymer ?
#
loop_
_entity_poly.entity_id
_entity_poly.type
_entity_poly.pdbx_seq_one_letter_code
_entity_poly.pdbx_strand_id
1 'polypeptide(L)'
;MLAQKHTINIKLNNLSSKKGQLLISIFNKESGFPENNKAAYSTLVFKEPLRSNLSLFLPSGSYAFAIVHDKNSNNKMDKNMFGAPIEAYGVSL
;
A
#
# COMPACT_ATOMS: atom_id res chain seq x y z
N MET A 1 24.54 9.13 -13.73
CA MET A 1 24.40 7.82 -13.06
C MET A 1 22.97 7.32 -13.25
N LEU A 2 22.78 6.10 -13.73
CA LEU A 2 21.45 5.47 -13.75
C LEU A 2 21.20 4.84 -12.36
N ALA A 3 20.07 5.15 -11.72
CA ALA A 3 19.71 4.53 -10.46
C ALA A 3 19.40 3.04 -10.69
N GLN A 4 20.07 2.15 -9.96
CA GLN A 4 19.78 0.72 -10.01
C GLN A 4 18.43 0.46 -9.35
N LYS A 5 17.51 -0.18 -10.08
CA LYS A 5 16.20 -0.59 -9.57
C LYS A 5 16.22 -2.06 -9.16
N HIS A 6 15.58 -2.36 -8.05
CA HIS A 6 15.39 -3.70 -7.52
C HIS A 6 13.91 -4.05 -7.51
N THR A 7 13.63 -5.35 -7.63
CA THR A 7 12.28 -5.90 -7.52
C THR A 7 11.96 -6.18 -6.07
N ILE A 8 10.91 -5.54 -5.56
CA ILE A 8 10.34 -5.83 -4.24
C ILE A 8 9.10 -6.68 -4.46
N ASN A 9 9.06 -7.86 -3.83
CA ASN A 9 7.92 -8.76 -3.88
C ASN A 9 7.10 -8.63 -2.60
N ILE A 10 5.86 -8.21 -2.73
CA ILE A 10 4.91 -8.05 -1.64
C ILE A 10 3.96 -9.24 -1.68
N LYS A 11 3.86 -9.96 -0.56
CA LYS A 11 2.91 -11.06 -0.37
C LYS A 11 1.83 -10.65 0.64
N LEU A 12 0.60 -10.55 0.17
CA LEU A 12 -0.59 -10.31 0.98
C LEU A 12 -1.10 -11.64 1.54
N ASN A 13 -0.92 -11.86 2.84
CA ASN A 13 -1.25 -13.15 3.45
C ASN A 13 -2.76 -13.41 3.56
N ASN A 14 -3.58 -12.37 3.76
CA ASN A 14 -5.01 -12.50 4.05
C ASN A 14 -5.91 -11.66 3.11
N LEU A 15 -5.63 -11.71 1.80
CA LEU A 15 -6.48 -11.04 0.81
C LEU A 15 -7.82 -11.79 0.65
N SER A 16 -8.83 -11.38 1.42
CA SER A 16 -10.10 -12.09 1.53
C SER A 16 -11.04 -11.93 0.32
N SER A 17 -10.76 -10.97 -0.56
CA SER A 17 -11.57 -10.70 -1.76
C SER A 17 -10.69 -10.20 -2.90
N LYS A 18 -11.06 -10.56 -4.13
CA LYS A 18 -10.41 -10.07 -5.35
C LYS A 18 -11.04 -8.78 -5.91
N LYS A 19 -12.10 -8.29 -5.27
CA LYS A 19 -12.86 -7.10 -5.69
C LYS A 19 -12.29 -5.82 -5.08
N GLY A 20 -12.58 -4.69 -5.73
CA GLY A 20 -12.16 -3.35 -5.29
C GLY A 20 -10.74 -3.03 -5.77
N GLN A 21 -9.98 -2.36 -4.91
CA GLN A 21 -8.61 -1.94 -5.23
C GLN A 21 -7.68 -2.02 -4.01
N LEU A 22 -6.38 -2.10 -4.27
CA LEU A 22 -5.34 -1.92 -3.25
C LEU A 22 -4.74 -0.54 -3.40
N LEU A 23 -4.80 0.24 -2.33
CA LEU A 23 -4.06 1.49 -2.20
C LEU A 23 -2.74 1.17 -1.50
N ILE A 24 -1.61 1.49 -2.14
CA ILE A 24 -0.29 1.21 -1.60
C ILE A 24 0.46 2.52 -1.44
N SER A 25 0.77 2.89 -0.21
CA SER A 25 1.63 4.02 0.13
C SER A 25 3.02 3.51 0.46
N ILE A 26 4.02 4.04 -0.23
CA ILE A 26 5.42 3.67 -0.10
C ILE A 26 6.15 4.84 0.56
N PHE A 27 6.87 4.58 1.65
CA PHE A 27 7.59 5.58 2.42
C PHE A 27 9.08 5.25 2.40
N ASN A 28 9.92 6.26 2.17
CA ASN A 28 11.38 6.12 2.26
C ASN A 28 11.96 6.85 3.48
N LYS A 29 11.09 7.28 4.39
CA LYS A 29 11.37 7.97 5.66
C LYS A 29 10.29 7.58 6.66
N GLU A 30 10.60 7.63 7.94
CA GLU A 30 9.64 7.33 9.02
C GLU A 30 8.53 8.38 9.12
N SER A 31 8.85 9.64 8.81
CA SER A 31 7.90 10.75 8.94
C SER A 31 6.65 10.52 8.07
N GLY A 32 5.49 10.49 8.73
CA GLY A 32 4.19 10.33 8.09
C GLY A 32 3.76 8.88 7.84
N PHE A 33 4.61 7.89 8.03
CA PHE A 33 4.19 6.49 8.02
C PHE A 33 3.28 6.19 9.23
N PRO A 34 2.23 5.35 9.09
CA PRO A 34 1.74 4.73 7.84
C PRO A 34 0.62 5.52 7.14
N GLU A 35 0.06 6.56 7.76
CA GLU A 35 -1.24 7.13 7.34
C GLU A 35 -1.15 8.42 6.50
N ASN A 36 -0.02 9.14 6.51
CA ASN A 36 0.10 10.42 5.82
C ASN A 36 0.57 10.23 4.38
N ASN A 37 -0.39 10.00 3.47
CA ASN A 37 -0.13 9.84 2.04
C ASN A 37 0.60 11.03 1.39
N LYS A 38 0.53 12.24 1.95
CA LYS A 38 1.29 13.40 1.43
C LYS A 38 2.79 13.32 1.73
N ALA A 39 3.16 12.55 2.75
CA ALA A 39 4.55 12.28 3.10
C ALA A 39 5.09 11.00 2.43
N ALA A 40 4.25 10.25 1.73
CA ALA A 40 4.67 9.07 1.00
C ALA A 40 5.64 9.44 -0.14
N TYR A 41 6.66 8.61 -0.33
CA TYR A 41 7.55 8.68 -1.48
C TYR A 41 6.80 8.41 -2.78
N SER A 42 5.85 7.47 -2.75
CA SER A 42 5.00 7.14 -3.90
C SER A 42 3.70 6.49 -3.42
N THR A 43 2.64 6.66 -4.20
CA THR A 43 1.35 6.00 -3.98
C THR A 43 0.94 5.25 -5.25
N LEU A 44 0.52 4.00 -5.13
CA LEU A 44 0.09 3.15 -6.23
C LEU A 44 -1.32 2.64 -5.98
N VAL A 45 -2.06 2.39 -7.07
CA VAL A 45 -3.39 1.77 -7.02
C VAL A 45 -3.39 0.53 -7.90
N PHE A 46 -3.68 -0.63 -7.31
CA PHE A 46 -3.90 -1.88 -8.04
C PHE A 46 -5.39 -2.15 -8.09
N LYS A 47 -5.96 -2.14 -9.29
CA LYS A 47 -7.39 -2.43 -9.50
C LYS A 47 -7.65 -3.93 -9.60
N GLU A 48 -8.89 -4.31 -9.38
CA GLU A 48 -9.37 -5.68 -9.57
C GLU A 48 -9.11 -6.24 -10.99
N PRO A 49 -8.95 -7.57 -11.14
CA PRO A 49 -8.96 -8.57 -10.08
C PRO A 49 -7.66 -8.56 -9.27
N LEU A 50 -7.79 -8.46 -7.94
CA LEU A 50 -6.64 -8.34 -7.04
C LEU A 50 -5.84 -9.64 -6.96
N ARG A 51 -4.52 -9.48 -6.81
CA ARG A 51 -3.55 -10.56 -6.63
C ARG A 51 -2.90 -10.44 -5.27
N SER A 52 -2.64 -11.58 -4.64
CA SER A 52 -1.93 -11.64 -3.35
C SER A 52 -0.42 -11.42 -3.49
N ASN A 53 0.15 -11.62 -4.68
CA ASN A 53 1.56 -11.35 -4.95
C ASN A 53 1.67 -10.14 -5.88
N LEU A 54 2.42 -9.13 -5.44
CA LEU A 54 2.69 -7.91 -6.20
C LEU A 54 4.20 -7.73 -6.33
N SER A 55 4.64 -7.21 -7.48
CA SER A 55 6.05 -6.90 -7.72
C SER A 55 6.18 -5.41 -8.06
N LEU A 56 7.02 -4.71 -7.31
CA LEU A 56 7.31 -3.29 -7.48
C LEU A 56 8.77 -3.08 -7.86
N PHE A 57 9.04 -2.10 -8.73
CA PHE A 57 10.39 -1.73 -9.14
C PHE A 57 10.78 -0.40 -8.49
N LEU A 58 11.57 -0.47 -7.42
CA LEU A 58 12.05 0.72 -6.70
C LEU A 58 13.57 0.85 -6.83
N PRO A 59 14.11 2.08 -6.79
CA PRO A 59 15.54 2.28 -6.60
C PRO A 59 16.06 1.55 -5.35
N SER A 60 17.35 1.31 -5.27
CA SER A 60 17.97 0.83 -4.03
C SER A 60 17.68 1.79 -2.87
N GLY A 61 17.22 1.25 -1.75
CA GLY A 61 16.89 2.02 -0.54
C GLY A 61 16.06 1.20 0.44
N SER A 62 15.83 1.78 1.62
CA SER A 62 14.91 1.23 2.63
C SER A 62 13.53 1.83 2.44
N TYR A 63 12.50 0.98 2.51
CA TYR A 63 11.13 1.40 2.26
C TYR A 63 10.17 0.73 3.24
N ALA A 64 9.26 1.53 3.80
CA ALA A 64 8.09 1.04 4.50
C ALA A 64 6.86 1.09 3.57
N PHE A 65 5.94 0.16 3.75
CA PHE A 65 4.73 0.00 2.94
C PHE A 65 3.52 0.06 3.84
N ALA A 66 2.52 0.85 3.47
CA ALA A 66 1.17 0.78 4.02
C ALA A 66 0.21 0.43 2.89
N ILE A 67 -0.61 -0.61 3.11
CA ILE A 67 -1.50 -1.16 2.10
C ILE A 67 -2.92 -1.17 2.65
N VAL A 68 -3.87 -0.65 1.88
CA VAL A 68 -5.30 -0.66 2.20
C VAL A 68 -6.03 -1.44 1.12
N HIS A 69 -6.86 -2.39 1.52
CA HIS A 69 -7.84 -3.02 0.64
C HIS A 69 -9.12 -2.20 0.65
N ASP A 70 -9.17 -1.25 -0.28
CA ASP A 70 -10.31 -0.39 -0.56
C ASP A 70 -11.38 -1.20 -1.33
N LYS A 71 -12.38 -1.69 -0.59
CA LYS A 71 -13.37 -2.64 -1.13
C LYS A 71 -14.44 -1.94 -1.97
N ASN A 72 -14.67 -0.65 -1.75
CA ASN A 72 -15.70 0.13 -2.43
C ASN A 72 -15.13 1.11 -3.48
N SER A 73 -13.81 1.12 -3.66
CA SER A 73 -13.07 1.89 -4.67
C SER A 73 -13.22 3.41 -4.52
N ASN A 74 -13.33 3.91 -3.28
CA ASN A 74 -13.49 5.34 -3.00
C ASN A 74 -12.17 6.09 -2.79
N ASN A 75 -11.03 5.40 -2.90
CA ASN A 75 -9.66 5.91 -2.78
C ASN A 75 -9.28 6.41 -1.38
N LYS A 76 -9.95 5.97 -0.32
CA LYS A 76 -9.59 6.27 1.07
C LYS A 76 -9.71 5.02 1.93
N MET A 77 -9.02 5.02 3.07
CA MET A 77 -9.31 4.07 4.14
C MET A 77 -10.60 4.51 4.83
N ASP A 78 -11.67 3.73 4.67
CA ASP A 78 -12.88 4.01 5.44
C ASP A 78 -12.68 3.70 6.92
N LYS A 79 -13.26 4.58 7.75
CA LYS A 79 -13.20 4.53 9.21
C LYS A 79 -14.62 4.59 9.77
N ASN A 80 -14.87 3.94 10.90
CA ASN A 80 -16.16 4.04 11.60
C ASN A 80 -16.31 5.41 12.29
N MET A 81 -17.44 5.63 12.95
CA MET A 81 -17.72 6.90 13.66
C MET A 81 -16.76 7.22 14.82
N PHE A 82 -15.95 6.24 15.26
CA PHE A 82 -14.90 6.40 16.27
C PHE A 82 -13.50 6.51 15.66
N GLY A 83 -13.40 6.61 14.33
CA GLY A 83 -12.12 6.76 13.62
C GLY A 83 -11.32 5.47 13.44
N ALA A 84 -11.86 4.30 13.82
CA ALA A 84 -11.17 3.03 13.61
C ALA A 84 -11.35 2.54 12.16
N PRO A 85 -10.29 2.02 11.50
CA PRO A 85 -10.39 1.44 10.15
C PRO A 85 -11.44 0.33 10.07
N ILE A 86 -12.30 0.38 9.05
CA ILE A 86 -13.24 -0.71 8.73
C ILE A 86 -12.78 -1.56 7.54
N GLU A 87 -11.85 -1.04 6.76
CA GLU A 87 -11.22 -1.75 5.66
C GLU A 87 -9.99 -2.54 6.13
N ALA A 88 -9.69 -3.62 5.42
CA ALA A 88 -8.51 -4.41 5.72
C ALA A 88 -7.25 -3.63 5.32
N TYR A 89 -6.24 -3.65 6.17
CA TYR A 89 -4.97 -2.98 5.91
C TYR A 89 -3.79 -3.81 6.40
N GLY A 90 -2.59 -3.48 5.94
CA GLY A 90 -1.35 -4.10 6.36
C GLY A 90 -0.18 -3.14 6.22
N VAL A 91 0.83 -3.32 7.05
CA VAL A 91 2.05 -2.52 7.04
C VAL A 91 3.30 -3.40 7.04
N SER A 92 4.37 -2.91 6.43
CA SER A 92 5.71 -3.53 6.46
C SER A 92 6.77 -2.44 6.57
N LEU A 93 7.87 -2.73 7.26
CA LEU A 93 9.05 -1.89 7.37
C LEU A 93 10.20 -2.43 6.50
#